data_AF-A0A2G9YHC4-F1
#
_entry.id   AF-A0A2G9YHC4-F1
#
_cell.length_a   1.000
_cell.length_b   1.000
_cell.length_c   1.000
_cell.angle_alpha   90.00
_cell.angle_beta   90.00
_cell.angle_gamma   90.00
#
_symmetry.space_group_name_H-M   'P 1'
#
loop_
_entity.id
_entity.type
_entity.pdbx_description
1 polymer ?
#
loop_
_entity_poly.entity_id
_entity_poly.type
_entity_poly.pdbx_seq_one_letter_code
_entity_poly.pdbx_strand_id
1 'polypeptide(L)'
;MKRRVILVLSFFIQAAIVFEAGAADTTIKGTGATSATAGLEVTNSSDTSLLYVRNDGNVSIGTTSPTAKLHIGGDNAKQLSIDKSSVAVTAPGAGVGMLREEAQKLGKSGGFDPTNAGGKNRCF
;
A
#
# COMPACT_ATOMS: atom_id res chain seq x y z
N MET A 1 6.10 -63.25 -14.21
CA MET A 1 5.65 -62.01 -14.88
C MET A 1 5.15 -61.03 -13.82
N LYS A 2 6.00 -60.12 -13.32
CA LYS A 2 5.63 -59.14 -12.28
C LYS A 2 5.26 -57.82 -12.95
N ARG A 3 3.95 -57.56 -13.11
CA ARG A 3 3.43 -56.21 -13.43
C ARG A 3 3.61 -55.35 -12.19
N ARG A 4 4.48 -54.34 -12.25
CA ARG A 4 4.63 -53.36 -11.16
C ARG A 4 3.76 -52.14 -11.49
N VAL A 5 2.52 -52.19 -11.01
CA VAL A 5 1.66 -51.02 -10.88
C VAL A 5 2.22 -50.18 -9.74
N ILE A 6 2.73 -48.98 -10.04
CA ILE A 6 3.05 -47.97 -9.03
C ILE A 6 2.04 -46.84 -9.26
N LEU A 7 0.96 -46.87 -8.48
CA LEU A 7 0.00 -45.79 -8.36
C LEU A 7 -0.20 -45.54 -6.86
N VAL A 8 0.58 -44.60 -6.34
CA VAL A 8 0.38 -43.93 -5.05
C VAL A 8 0.75 -42.46 -5.33
N LEU A 9 -0.23 -41.64 -5.70
CA LEU A 9 -0.77 -40.60 -4.82
C LEU A 9 0.32 -39.92 -3.98
N SER A 10 0.98 -38.92 -4.56
CA SER A 10 1.78 -37.95 -3.81
C SER A 10 1.59 -36.59 -4.46
N PHE A 11 0.59 -35.87 -3.92
CA PHE A 11 0.34 -34.43 -3.94
C PHE A 11 0.83 -33.66 -5.17
N PHE A 12 -0.15 -33.15 -5.93
CA PHE A 12 -0.01 -31.92 -6.70
C PHE A 12 0.91 -30.95 -5.95
N ILE A 13 2.11 -30.72 -6.47
CA ILE A 13 2.89 -29.57 -6.05
C ILE A 13 2.14 -28.37 -6.63
N GLN A 14 1.10 -27.92 -5.92
CA GLN A 14 0.31 -26.77 -6.34
C GLN A 14 1.09 -25.47 -6.06
N ALA A 15 2.16 -25.51 -5.25
CA ALA A 15 2.89 -24.31 -4.86
C ALA A 15 4.31 -24.58 -4.30
N ALA A 16 5.21 -25.24 -5.03
CA ALA A 16 6.64 -25.18 -4.66
C ALA A 16 7.36 -24.18 -5.56
N ILE A 17 7.62 -22.98 -5.03
CA ILE A 17 8.72 -22.16 -5.53
C ILE A 17 9.98 -22.68 -4.83
N VAL A 18 10.80 -23.43 -5.55
CA VAL A 18 12.09 -23.95 -5.07
C VAL A 18 13.16 -22.89 -5.33
N PHE A 19 13.82 -22.39 -4.28
CA PHE A 19 15.00 -21.53 -4.40
C PHE A 19 16.24 -22.34 -3.98
N GLU A 20 17.08 -22.68 -4.94
CA GLU A 20 18.36 -23.34 -4.67
C GLU A 20 19.36 -22.34 -4.06
N ALA A 21 19.92 -22.67 -2.89
CA ALA A 21 20.76 -21.77 -2.11
C ALA A 21 22.08 -21.47 -2.86
N GLY A 22 22.29 -20.20 -3.20
CA GLY A 22 23.53 -19.73 -3.83
C GLY A 22 23.54 -18.26 -4.28
N ALA A 23 22.39 -17.55 -4.30
CA ALA A 23 22.33 -16.14 -4.67
C ALA A 23 22.13 -15.25 -3.42
N ALA A 24 22.94 -14.21 -3.28
CA ALA A 24 22.93 -13.31 -2.12
C ALA A 24 21.63 -12.49 -1.97
N ASP A 25 20.86 -12.30 -3.05
CA ASP A 25 19.54 -11.67 -3.03
C ASP A 25 18.61 -12.38 -4.03
N THR A 26 17.41 -12.76 -3.58
CA THR A 26 16.36 -13.26 -4.47
C THR A 26 15.46 -12.10 -4.88
N THR A 27 15.37 -11.81 -6.18
CA THR A 27 14.52 -10.74 -6.72
C THR A 27 13.25 -11.31 -7.33
N ILE A 28 12.09 -10.80 -6.94
CA ILE A 28 10.80 -11.09 -7.60
C ILE A 28 10.56 -9.99 -8.65
N LYS A 29 10.36 -10.40 -9.91
CA LYS A 29 10.05 -9.48 -11.02
C LYS A 29 8.70 -9.87 -11.62
N GLY A 30 7.78 -8.90 -11.68
CA GLY A 30 6.53 -9.10 -12.41
C GLY A 30 6.76 -9.09 -13.92
N THR A 31 5.83 -9.67 -14.66
CA THR A 31 5.89 -9.82 -16.11
C THR A 31 5.39 -8.60 -16.89
N GLY A 32 4.73 -7.65 -16.22
CA GLY A 32 4.20 -6.42 -16.81
C GLY A 32 4.92 -5.14 -16.39
N ALA A 33 4.42 -4.01 -16.90
CA ALA A 33 4.89 -2.65 -16.56
C ALA A 33 3.74 -1.64 -16.38
N THR A 34 2.49 -2.11 -16.30
CA THR A 34 1.29 -1.26 -16.29
C THR A 34 0.45 -1.47 -15.03
N SER A 35 -0.65 -0.74 -14.93
CA SER A 35 -1.64 -0.86 -13.87
C SER A 35 -2.47 -2.15 -13.89
N ALA A 36 -2.38 -2.92 -14.98
CA ALA A 36 -3.23 -4.09 -15.21
C ALA A 36 -2.70 -5.35 -14.53
N THR A 37 -1.45 -5.34 -14.06
CA THR A 37 -0.77 -6.52 -13.52
C THR A 37 -0.04 -6.20 -12.22
N ALA A 38 0.11 -7.21 -11.37
CA ALA A 38 0.93 -7.16 -10.17
C ALA A 38 2.28 -7.87 -10.37
N GLY A 39 3.33 -7.30 -9.79
CA GLY A 39 4.62 -7.97 -9.66
C GLY A 39 4.74 -8.82 -8.40
N LEU A 40 3.96 -8.49 -7.38
CA LEU A 40 3.81 -9.28 -6.17
C LEU A 40 2.40 -9.06 -5.62
N GLU A 41 1.71 -10.14 -5.30
CA GLU A 41 0.45 -10.12 -4.60
C GLU A 41 0.50 -11.11 -3.43
N VAL A 42 0.10 -10.65 -2.25
CA VAL A 42 -0.04 -11.48 -1.06
C VAL A 42 -1.52 -11.57 -0.72
N THR A 43 -2.08 -12.77 -0.80
CA THR A 43 -3.48 -13.06 -0.47
C THR A 43 -3.60 -13.88 0.82
N ASN A 44 -4.76 -13.78 1.47
CA ASN A 44 -5.12 -14.70 2.55
C ASN A 44 -5.77 -16.00 2.01
N SER A 45 -6.20 -16.89 2.89
CA SER A 45 -6.89 -18.15 2.55
C SER A 45 -8.27 -17.99 1.89
N SER A 46 -8.76 -16.76 1.78
CA SER A 46 -10.04 -16.40 1.15
C SER A 46 -9.83 -15.55 -0.10
N ASP A 47 -8.65 -15.64 -0.72
CA ASP A 47 -8.25 -14.90 -1.93
C ASP A 47 -8.38 -13.37 -1.81
N THR A 48 -8.37 -12.84 -0.59
CA THR A 48 -8.41 -11.39 -0.36
C THR A 48 -6.99 -10.83 -0.43
N SER A 49 -6.79 -9.82 -1.27
CA SER A 49 -5.50 -9.14 -1.43
C SER A 49 -5.14 -8.33 -0.17
N LEU A 50 -4.05 -8.70 0.48
CA LEU A 50 -3.52 -8.04 1.68
C LEU A 50 -2.47 -6.98 1.32
N LEU A 51 -1.54 -7.34 0.45
CA LEU A 51 -0.51 -6.46 -0.12
C LEU A 51 -0.49 -6.65 -1.64
N TYR A 52 -0.63 -5.56 -2.37
CA TYR A 52 -0.69 -5.56 -3.83
C TYR A 52 0.34 -4.59 -4.41
N VAL A 53 1.38 -5.13 -5.03
CA VAL A 53 2.45 -4.35 -5.68
C VAL A 53 2.22 -4.40 -7.19
N ARG A 54 1.73 -3.29 -7.75
CA ARG A 54 1.51 -3.16 -9.19
C ARG A 54 2.81 -2.96 -9.94
N ASN A 55 2.81 -3.41 -11.20
CA ASN A 55 3.95 -3.26 -12.09
C ASN A 55 4.26 -1.82 -12.50
N ASP A 56 3.35 -0.87 -12.29
CA ASP A 56 3.58 0.57 -12.47
C ASP A 56 4.14 1.27 -11.21
N GLY A 57 4.50 0.49 -10.19
CA GLY A 57 5.16 0.96 -8.97
C GLY A 57 4.22 1.56 -7.93
N ASN A 58 2.91 1.28 -8.00
CA ASN A 58 1.99 1.59 -6.92
C ASN A 58 1.86 0.39 -5.96
N VAL A 59 1.93 0.66 -4.66
CA VAL A 59 1.81 -0.34 -3.60
C VAL A 59 0.52 -0.10 -2.83
N SER A 60 -0.20 -1.18 -2.56
CA SER A 60 -1.50 -1.11 -1.89
C SER A 60 -1.58 -2.08 -0.73
N ILE A 61 -2.32 -1.71 0.33
CA ILE A 61 -2.62 -2.58 1.46
C ILE A 61 -4.15 -2.69 1.58
N GLY A 62 -4.70 -3.90 1.51
CA GLY A 62 -6.15 -4.15 1.62
C GLY A 62 -7.00 -3.64 0.45
N THR A 63 -6.38 -3.31 -0.68
CA THR A 63 -7.07 -2.92 -1.93
C THR A 63 -6.23 -3.29 -3.13
N THR A 64 -6.87 -3.58 -4.28
CA THR A 64 -6.19 -3.85 -5.57
C THR A 64 -6.19 -2.64 -6.50
N SER A 65 -6.88 -1.56 -6.10
CA SER A 65 -7.08 -0.35 -6.92
C SER A 65 -6.43 0.88 -6.26
N PRO A 66 -5.09 0.99 -6.25
CA PRO A 66 -4.41 2.17 -5.72
C PRO A 66 -4.66 3.40 -6.58
N THR A 67 -5.02 4.50 -5.92
CA THR A 67 -5.13 5.84 -6.50
C THR A 67 -3.91 6.71 -6.24
N ALA A 68 -2.98 6.24 -5.40
CA ALA A 68 -1.72 6.89 -5.03
C ALA A 68 -0.57 5.87 -5.01
N LYS A 69 0.67 6.36 -4.89
CA LYS A 69 1.88 5.53 -4.86
C LYS A 69 1.89 4.51 -3.72
N LEU A 70 1.42 4.92 -2.54
CA LEU A 70 1.09 4.04 -1.43
C LEU A 70 -0.39 4.27 -1.09
N HIS A 71 -1.24 3.26 -1.25
CA HIS A 71 -2.67 3.34 -0.90
C HIS A 71 -3.02 2.26 0.12
N ILE A 72 -3.42 2.67 1.32
CA ILE A 72 -4.00 1.76 2.30
C ILE A 72 -5.52 1.87 2.15
N GLY A 73 -6.20 0.75 1.91
CA GLY A 73 -7.65 0.68 1.80
C GLY A 73 -8.33 0.48 3.16
N GLY A 74 -9.64 0.73 3.19
CA GLY A 74 -10.51 0.49 4.36
C GLY A 74 -10.73 1.73 5.24
N ASP A 75 -11.78 1.68 6.06
CA ASP A 75 -12.31 2.81 6.83
C ASP A 75 -12.01 2.71 8.33
N ASN A 76 -10.80 2.27 8.67
CA ASN A 76 -10.40 2.09 10.06
C ASN A 76 -9.83 3.40 10.66
N ALA A 77 -10.20 3.69 11.91
CA ALA A 77 -9.76 4.91 12.62
C ALA A 77 -8.23 5.03 12.81
N LYS A 78 -7.50 3.92 12.72
CA LYS A 78 -6.02 3.87 12.77
C LYS A 78 -5.51 3.07 11.58
N GLN A 79 -5.32 3.75 10.45
CA GLN A 79 -4.89 3.12 9.21
C GLN A 79 -3.37 3.08 9.03
N LEU A 80 -2.66 4.06 9.60
CA LEU A 80 -1.21 4.19 9.52
C LEU A 80 -0.66 4.63 10.88
N SER A 81 0.16 3.80 11.52
CA SER A 81 0.96 4.18 12.68
C SER A 81 2.39 4.43 12.22
N ILE A 82 2.90 5.64 12.49
CA ILE A 82 4.29 5.98 12.24
C ILE A 82 4.89 6.31 13.60
N ASP A 83 5.77 5.43 14.09
CA ASP A 83 6.43 5.60 15.40
C ASP A 83 7.50 6.71 15.39
N LYS A 84 7.65 7.39 14.25
CA LYS A 84 8.56 8.52 14.08
C LYS A 84 7.87 9.80 14.53
N SER A 85 8.61 10.65 15.25
CA SER A 85 8.14 11.92 15.81
C SER A 85 7.75 13.00 14.79
N SER A 86 7.92 12.77 13.49
CA SER A 86 7.49 13.70 12.44
C SER A 86 7.08 12.97 11.16
N VAL A 87 5.85 13.22 10.71
CA VAL A 87 5.37 12.88 9.36
C VAL A 87 5.38 14.16 8.54
N ALA A 88 6.34 14.29 7.62
CA ALA A 88 6.37 15.41 6.69
C ALA A 88 5.40 15.13 5.53
N VAL A 89 4.21 15.72 5.58
CA VAL A 89 3.25 15.70 4.46
C VAL A 89 3.48 16.95 3.62
N THR A 90 4.32 16.84 2.59
CA THR A 90 4.66 17.95 1.68
C THR A 90 3.90 17.84 0.37
N ALA A 91 2.56 17.81 0.44
CA ALA A 91 1.73 17.99 -0.75
C ALA A 91 0.93 19.31 -0.60
N PRO A 92 0.86 20.15 -1.64
CA PRO A 92 0.02 21.35 -1.61
C PRO A 92 -1.43 20.97 -1.26
N GLY A 93 -1.89 21.34 -0.07
CA GLY A 93 -3.27 21.13 0.38
C GLY A 93 -3.59 19.81 1.09
N ALA A 94 -2.61 18.91 1.33
CA ALA A 94 -2.85 17.69 2.12
C ALA A 94 -2.61 17.95 3.61
N GLY A 95 -3.47 18.74 4.24
CA GLY A 95 -3.42 18.96 5.68
C GLY A 95 -3.75 17.66 6.44
N VAL A 96 -2.95 17.31 7.44
CA VAL A 96 -3.17 16.19 8.38
C VAL A 96 -4.38 16.45 9.32
N GLY A 97 -5.30 17.34 8.94
CA GLY A 97 -6.14 18.13 9.84
C GLY A 97 -7.65 17.98 9.66
N MET A 98 -8.17 16.82 9.27
CA MET A 98 -9.62 16.57 9.26
C MET A 98 -10.15 15.96 10.57
N LEU A 99 -9.62 16.35 11.72
CA LEU A 99 -10.16 15.97 13.02
C LEU A 99 -10.89 17.17 13.66
N ARG A 100 -12.19 17.21 13.38
CA ARG A 100 -13.27 17.77 14.19
C ARG A 100 -13.10 19.22 14.62
N GLU A 101 -13.62 20.11 13.78
CA GLU A 101 -13.74 21.53 14.09
C GLU A 101 -15.05 21.85 14.83
N GLU A 102 -15.16 21.34 16.05
CA GLU A 102 -15.81 22.10 17.12
C GLU A 102 -14.93 23.33 17.51
N ALA A 103 -13.67 23.39 17.04
CA ALA A 103 -12.75 24.51 17.23
C ALA A 103 -12.99 25.71 16.29
N GLN A 104 -13.82 25.57 15.24
CA GLN A 104 -14.11 26.64 14.26
C GLN A 104 -15.25 27.56 14.70
N LYS A 105 -16.00 27.18 15.75
CA LYS A 105 -17.06 28.04 16.30
C LYS A 105 -16.56 29.22 17.13
N LEU A 106 -15.25 29.36 17.35
CA LEU A 106 -14.63 30.49 18.03
C LEU A 106 -13.74 31.33 17.08
N GLY A 107 -14.23 31.62 15.87
CA GLY A 107 -13.93 32.87 15.15
C GLY A 107 -12.46 33.22 14.87
N LYS A 108 -11.54 32.25 14.70
CA LYS A 108 -10.19 32.52 14.18
C LYS A 108 -9.99 31.82 12.85
N SER A 109 -10.56 32.42 11.80
CA SER A 109 -10.34 32.05 10.40
C SER A 109 -8.96 32.45 9.88
N GLY A 110 -7.91 32.21 10.68
CA GLY A 110 -6.53 32.25 10.19
C GLY A 110 -6.30 31.06 9.28
N GLY A 111 -6.86 31.12 8.07
CA GLY A 111 -6.76 30.07 7.08
C GLY A 111 -5.30 29.78 6.76
N PHE A 112 -4.96 28.50 6.74
CA PHE A 112 -3.69 28.08 6.15
C PHE A 112 -3.80 28.30 4.64
N ASP A 113 -3.11 29.31 4.12
CA ASP A 113 -2.97 29.56 2.69
C ASP A 113 -1.65 28.94 2.20
N PRO A 114 -1.67 27.77 1.52
CA PRO A 114 -0.47 27.14 0.99
C PRO A 114 0.10 27.87 -0.24
N THR A 115 -0.59 28.88 -0.78
CA THR A 115 -0.13 29.64 -1.96
C THR A 115 0.67 30.89 -1.59
N ASN A 116 0.79 31.21 -0.31
CA ASN A 116 1.43 32.43 0.12
C ASN A 116 2.96 32.30 0.26
N ALA A 117 3.64 32.20 -0.89
CA ALA A 117 5.07 32.51 -0.98
C ALA A 117 5.35 34.03 -0.86
N GLY A 118 4.33 34.86 -0.69
CA GLY A 118 4.47 36.29 -0.43
C GLY A 118 3.14 37.03 -0.43
N GLY A 119 2.78 37.62 0.72
CA GLY A 119 1.70 38.60 0.80
C GLY A 119 0.51 38.28 1.69
N LYS A 120 0.59 38.86 2.91
CA LYS A 120 -0.50 39.55 3.62
C LYS A 120 -1.65 38.69 4.16
N ASN A 121 -1.58 38.40 5.47
CA ASN A 121 -2.72 38.46 6.37
C ASN A 121 -2.22 38.88 7.76
N ARG A 122 -2.02 40.20 7.93
CA ARG A 122 -1.82 40.81 9.24
C ARG A 122 -3.19 40.95 9.89
N CYS A 123 -3.44 40.19 10.95
CA CYS A 123 -4.52 40.49 11.88
C CYS A 123 -4.33 41.92 12.42
N PHE A 124 -5.42 42.69 12.49
CA PHE A 124 -5.50 43.85 13.37
C PHE A 124 -5.53 43.40 14.83
#